data_AF-A0AB33N023-F1
#
_entry.id   AF-A0AB33N023-F1
#
_cell.length_a   1.000
_cell.length_b   1.000
_cell.length_c   1.000
_cell.angle_alpha   90.00
_cell.angle_beta   90.00
_cell.angle_gamma   90.00
#
_symmetry.space_group_name_H-M   'P 1'
#
loop_
_entity.id
_entity.type
_entity.pdbx_description
1 polymer ?
#
loop_
_entity_poly.entity_id
_entity_poly.type
_entity_poly.pdbx_seq_one_letter_code
_entity_poly.pdbx_strand_id
1 'polypeptide(L)'
;QPFDAGYAQNFAVGRLTRIFRLMRIFRVLRVMRFAKNLQQLRLLGDVLSKCLSPLMWALLVLGIIMVGTGVLMSQLLLEYVLDTTQDLEKRQWVYEYYGTALKATYSVFEATFSGSWPLLARNLIRDVSEWYCIFWIAYQVVIGFAVMRVIGALFLNETIRAANSDGEAEVLRKMKEKEAFSQKVYQFFTAADASGDGRLSYEELETALQEPGVEAWLKALELEIHEAYTLFNLLDDDRDGEVSYEEFLHSALRLKGNARAIDSIMIMHEQAKIGDEIKKLRNMVVNSFAEASKIRERIQTAAESQIVANPFAHSTERRGSPFGDLLLSPSATKAKLAQRRASEVHIRKPMELT
;
A
#
# COMPACT_ATOMS: atom_id res chain seq x y z
N GLN A 1 -7.57 -69.30 -29.09
CA GLN A 1 -6.28 -68.63 -29.40
C GLN A 1 -5.75 -68.06 -28.10
N PRO A 2 -4.49 -68.30 -27.71
CA PRO A 2 -3.97 -67.77 -26.46
C PRO A 2 -3.89 -66.24 -26.60
N PHE A 3 -4.45 -65.53 -25.63
CA PHE A 3 -4.35 -64.08 -25.55
C PHE A 3 -2.90 -63.76 -25.18
N ASP A 4 -2.07 -63.46 -26.18
CA ASP A 4 -0.65 -63.15 -26.00
C ASP A 4 -0.50 -62.01 -24.98
N ALA A 5 0.07 -62.33 -23.81
CA ALA A 5 0.34 -61.39 -22.72
C ALA A 5 1.21 -60.18 -23.19
N GLY A 6 1.97 -60.34 -24.28
CA GLY A 6 2.72 -59.28 -24.93
C GLY A 6 1.86 -58.16 -25.53
N TYR A 7 0.67 -58.47 -26.07
CA TYR A 7 -0.24 -57.45 -26.61
C TYR A 7 -0.85 -56.57 -25.50
N ALA A 8 -1.15 -57.15 -24.34
CA ALA A 8 -1.66 -56.40 -23.17
C ALA A 8 -0.58 -55.49 -22.56
N GLN A 9 0.67 -55.95 -22.48
CA GLN A 9 1.81 -55.12 -22.05
C GLN A 9 2.05 -53.94 -23.01
N ASN A 10 2.01 -54.17 -24.32
CA ASN A 10 2.18 -53.11 -25.32
C ASN A 10 1.07 -52.03 -25.22
N PHE A 11 -0.14 -52.43 -24.83
CA PHE A 11 -1.25 -51.49 -24.60
C PHE A 11 -1.07 -50.67 -23.30
N ALA A 12 -0.57 -51.28 -22.22
CA ALA A 12 -0.24 -50.58 -20.99
C ALA A 12 0.91 -49.58 -21.19
N VAL A 13 1.97 -50.00 -21.90
CA VAL A 13 3.09 -49.13 -22.31
C VAL A 13 2.60 -48.01 -23.25
N GLY A 14 1.69 -48.31 -24.18
CA GLY A 14 1.04 -47.31 -25.04
C GLY A 14 0.20 -46.27 -24.27
N ARG A 15 -0.50 -46.67 -23.20
CA ARG A 15 -1.20 -45.73 -22.31
C ARG A 15 -0.23 -44.90 -21.49
N LEU A 16 0.82 -45.51 -20.95
CA LEU A 16 1.87 -44.82 -20.21
C LEU A 16 2.55 -43.77 -21.08
N THR A 17 2.93 -44.08 -22.32
CA THR A 17 3.54 -43.08 -23.24
C THR A 17 2.61 -41.91 -23.57
N ARG A 18 1.28 -42.11 -23.63
CA ARG A 18 0.30 -41.02 -23.74
C ARG A 18 0.24 -40.17 -22.47
N ILE A 19 0.33 -40.77 -21.29
CA ILE A 19 0.43 -40.06 -20.00
C ILE A 19 1.74 -39.25 -19.93
N PHE A 20 2.87 -39.82 -20.39
CA PHE A 20 4.13 -39.09 -20.51
C PHE A 20 4.04 -37.91 -21.51
N ARG A 21 3.19 -37.99 -22.55
CA ARG A 21 2.89 -36.84 -23.42
C ARG A 21 2.07 -35.76 -22.70
N LEU A 22 1.16 -36.13 -21.80
CA LEU A 22 0.45 -35.17 -20.95
C LEU A 22 1.38 -34.43 -19.98
N MET A 23 2.54 -35.01 -19.61
CA MET A 23 3.55 -34.25 -18.86
C MET A 23 4.11 -33.04 -19.62
N ARG A 24 3.86 -32.91 -20.93
CA ARG A 24 4.14 -31.66 -21.65
C ARG A 24 3.29 -30.49 -21.16
N ILE A 25 2.17 -30.73 -20.48
CA ILE A 25 1.36 -29.70 -19.79
C ILE A 25 2.17 -29.03 -18.67
N PHE A 26 3.12 -29.73 -18.03
CA PHE A 26 4.04 -29.08 -17.08
C PHE A 26 4.95 -28.03 -17.74
N ARG A 27 5.08 -28.03 -19.08
CA ARG A 27 5.75 -26.93 -19.80
C ARG A 27 4.92 -25.66 -19.79
N VAL A 28 3.58 -25.74 -19.75
CA VAL A 28 2.68 -24.59 -19.57
C VAL A 28 2.88 -23.97 -18.18
N LEU A 29 3.13 -24.78 -17.15
CA LEU A 29 3.52 -24.28 -15.83
C LEU A 29 4.88 -23.54 -15.84
N ARG A 30 5.78 -23.81 -16.80
CA ARG A 30 6.97 -22.95 -17.00
C ARG A 30 6.62 -21.59 -17.62
N VAL A 31 5.59 -21.52 -18.47
CA VAL A 31 5.10 -20.24 -19.01
C VAL A 31 4.54 -19.34 -17.91
N MET A 32 3.91 -19.93 -16.88
CA MET A 32 3.53 -19.19 -15.66
C MET A 32 4.73 -18.59 -14.91
N ARG A 33 5.94 -19.17 -14.99
CA ARG A 33 7.16 -18.55 -14.45
C ARG A 33 7.64 -17.34 -15.25
N PHE A 34 7.28 -17.26 -16.54
CA PHE A 34 7.57 -16.13 -17.42
C PHE A 34 6.55 -14.99 -17.30
N ALA A 35 5.46 -15.19 -16.57
CA ALA A 35 4.48 -14.16 -16.23
C ALA A 35 5.03 -13.19 -15.15
N LYS A 36 6.24 -12.65 -15.34
CA LYS A 36 6.87 -11.66 -14.47
C LYS A 36 6.02 -10.40 -14.25
N ASN A 37 5.07 -10.14 -15.17
CA ASN A 37 4.17 -8.98 -15.11
C ASN A 37 2.84 -9.26 -14.38
N LEU A 38 2.58 -10.51 -13.96
CA LEU A 38 1.38 -10.89 -13.20
C LEU A 38 1.75 -11.16 -11.74
N GLN A 39 2.24 -10.13 -11.05
CA GLN A 39 2.58 -10.21 -9.62
C GLN A 39 1.43 -10.82 -8.79
N GLN A 40 0.19 -10.49 -9.13
CA GLN A 40 -1.02 -11.03 -8.48
C GLN A 40 -1.18 -12.55 -8.65
N LEU A 41 -0.85 -13.11 -9.81
CA LEU A 41 -0.95 -14.55 -10.05
C LEU A 41 0.15 -15.32 -9.30
N ARG A 42 1.35 -14.74 -9.20
CA ARG A 42 2.45 -15.32 -8.44
C ARG A 42 2.14 -15.34 -6.94
N LEU A 43 1.57 -14.26 -6.42
CA LEU A 43 1.13 -14.17 -5.03
C LEU A 43 0.11 -15.27 -4.71
N LEU A 44 -0.91 -15.43 -5.57
CA LEU A 44 -1.90 -16.49 -5.42
C LEU A 44 -1.27 -17.89 -5.48
N GLY A 45 -0.30 -18.10 -6.37
CA GLY A 45 0.43 -19.36 -6.49
C GLY A 45 1.27 -19.68 -5.25
N ASP A 46 1.94 -18.69 -4.66
CA ASP A 46 2.72 -18.85 -3.44
C ASP A 46 1.81 -19.14 -2.22
N VAL A 47 0.67 -18.46 -2.12
CA VAL A 47 -0.37 -18.73 -1.10
C VAL A 47 -0.92 -20.15 -1.25
N LEU A 48 -1.28 -20.56 -2.47
CA LEU A 48 -1.80 -21.90 -2.74
C LEU A 48 -0.77 -22.97 -2.36
N SER A 49 0.49 -22.78 -2.74
CA SER A 49 1.60 -23.69 -2.40
C SER A 49 1.78 -23.87 -0.89
N LYS A 50 1.68 -22.78 -0.12
CA LYS A 50 1.74 -22.83 1.36
C LYS A 50 0.55 -23.62 1.94
N CYS A 51 -0.65 -23.43 1.39
CA CYS A 51 -1.86 -24.13 1.85
C CYS A 51 -1.88 -25.64 1.52
N LEU A 52 -1.11 -26.09 0.52
CA LEU A 52 -1.06 -27.49 0.13
C LEU A 52 -0.49 -28.41 1.21
N SER A 53 0.48 -27.93 2.01
CA SER A 53 1.17 -28.78 2.99
C SER A 53 0.23 -29.21 4.13
N PRO A 54 -0.49 -28.32 4.82
CA PRO A 54 -1.48 -28.73 5.84
C PRO A 54 -2.64 -29.54 5.27
N LEU A 55 -3.11 -29.18 4.06
CA LEU A 55 -4.19 -29.90 3.37
C LEU A 55 -3.79 -31.35 3.09
N MET A 56 -2.56 -31.58 2.65
CA MET A 56 -2.05 -32.92 2.36
C MET A 56 -2.03 -33.80 3.61
N TRP A 57 -1.65 -33.27 4.77
CA TRP A 57 -1.71 -34.02 6.03
C TRP A 57 -3.14 -34.37 6.44
N ALA A 58 -4.07 -33.42 6.28
CA ALA A 58 -5.48 -33.66 6.59
C ALA A 58 -6.10 -34.72 5.66
N LEU A 59 -5.80 -34.65 4.36
CA LEU A 59 -6.22 -35.65 3.37
C LEU A 59 -5.54 -37.01 3.59
N LEU A 60 -4.30 -37.05 4.06
CA LEU A 60 -3.60 -38.28 4.42
C LEU A 60 -4.31 -38.99 5.58
N VAL A 61 -4.64 -38.26 6.65
CA VAL A 61 -5.39 -38.81 7.79
C VAL A 61 -6.76 -39.33 7.34
N LEU A 62 -7.48 -38.55 6.53
CA LEU A 62 -8.75 -39.01 5.93
C LEU A 62 -8.54 -40.28 5.09
N GLY A 63 -7.47 -40.34 4.30
CA GLY A 63 -7.07 -41.52 3.53
C GLY A 63 -6.89 -42.77 4.37
N ILE A 64 -6.20 -42.66 5.51
CA ILE A 64 -6.00 -43.77 6.46
C ILE A 64 -7.34 -44.23 7.01
N ILE A 65 -8.23 -43.31 7.39
CA ILE A 65 -9.57 -43.65 7.89
C ILE A 65 -10.40 -44.34 6.81
N MET A 66 -10.34 -43.88 5.55
CA MET A 66 -11.04 -44.51 4.43
C MET A 66 -10.53 -45.94 4.17
N VAL A 67 -9.21 -46.16 4.21
CA VAL A 67 -8.61 -47.50 4.08
C VAL A 67 -9.07 -48.39 5.23
N GLY A 68 -9.02 -47.91 6.47
CA GLY A 68 -9.48 -48.66 7.64
C GLY A 68 -10.96 -49.05 7.53
N THR A 69 -11.80 -48.11 7.10
CA THR A 69 -13.24 -48.33 6.89
C THR A 69 -13.49 -49.31 5.74
N GLY A 70 -12.73 -49.21 4.65
CA GLY A 70 -12.81 -50.14 3.52
C GLY A 70 -12.42 -51.56 3.93
N VAL A 71 -11.32 -51.73 4.66
CA VAL A 71 -10.91 -53.02 5.21
C VAL A 71 -11.98 -53.58 6.13
N LEU A 72 -12.51 -52.77 7.06
CA LEU A 72 -13.60 -53.17 7.96
C LEU A 72 -14.82 -53.68 7.19
N MET A 73 -15.28 -52.92 6.19
CA MET A 73 -16.43 -53.32 5.37
C MET A 73 -16.18 -54.61 4.59
N SER A 74 -14.97 -54.78 4.05
CA SER A 74 -14.59 -56.01 3.35
C SER A 74 -14.63 -57.23 4.27
N GLN A 75 -14.21 -57.08 5.53
CA GLN A 75 -14.30 -58.15 6.53
C GLN A 75 -15.74 -58.45 6.96
N LEU A 76 -16.54 -57.41 7.21
CA LEU A 76 -17.94 -57.58 7.63
C LEU A 76 -18.80 -58.25 6.54
N LEU A 77 -18.48 -58.02 5.27
CA LEU A 77 -19.25 -58.56 4.14
C LEU A 77 -18.70 -59.87 3.60
N LEU A 78 -17.56 -60.35 4.12
CA LEU A 78 -16.90 -61.56 3.64
C LEU A 78 -17.81 -62.79 3.78
N GLU A 79 -18.49 -62.94 4.92
CA GLU A 79 -19.39 -64.07 5.18
C GLU A 79 -20.55 -64.11 4.19
N TYR A 80 -21.20 -62.95 3.96
CA TYR A 80 -22.28 -62.84 2.98
C TYR A 80 -21.83 -63.15 1.55
N VAL A 81 -20.61 -62.73 1.17
CA VAL A 81 -20.05 -63.03 -0.16
C VAL A 81 -19.77 -64.53 -0.32
N LEU A 82 -19.31 -65.20 0.72
CA LEU A 82 -18.97 -66.63 0.68
C LEU A 82 -20.20 -67.55 0.80
N ASP A 83 -21.30 -67.08 1.39
CA ASP A 83 -22.53 -67.84 1.57
C ASP A 83 -23.16 -68.26 0.23
N THR A 84 -23.13 -69.56 -0.06
CA THR A 84 -23.67 -70.12 -1.31
C THR A 84 -25.19 -70.23 -1.34
N THR A 85 -25.87 -69.97 -0.23
CA THR A 85 -27.33 -69.98 -0.15
C THR A 85 -27.96 -68.68 -0.65
N GLN A 86 -27.19 -67.58 -0.69
CA GLN A 86 -27.64 -66.28 -1.17
C GLN A 86 -27.60 -66.19 -2.70
N ASP A 87 -28.45 -65.30 -3.24
CA ASP A 87 -28.54 -65.04 -4.67
C ASP A 87 -27.19 -64.59 -5.28
N LEU A 88 -26.82 -65.21 -6.40
CA LEU A 88 -25.54 -65.02 -7.05
C LEU A 88 -25.33 -63.56 -7.50
N GLU A 89 -26.38 -62.92 -8.03
CA GLU A 89 -26.30 -61.54 -8.52
C GLU A 89 -25.98 -60.57 -7.39
N LYS A 90 -26.63 -60.74 -6.23
CA LYS A 90 -26.40 -59.91 -5.04
C LYS A 90 -25.01 -60.10 -4.47
N ARG A 91 -24.52 -61.35 -4.41
CA ARG A 91 -23.16 -61.65 -3.95
C ARG A 91 -22.09 -61.06 -4.87
N GLN A 92 -22.31 -61.14 -6.19
CA GLN A 92 -21.42 -60.52 -7.18
C GLN A 92 -21.36 -59.01 -7.00
N TRP A 93 -22.50 -58.36 -6.81
CA TRP A 93 -22.55 -56.92 -6.52
C TRP A 93 -21.76 -56.56 -5.26
N VAL A 94 -21.98 -57.27 -4.14
CA VAL A 94 -21.23 -57.02 -2.89
C VAL A 94 -19.73 -57.26 -3.09
N TYR A 95 -19.33 -58.27 -3.86
CA TYR A 95 -17.93 -58.54 -4.17
C TYR A 95 -17.29 -57.48 -5.09
N GLU A 96 -18.07 -56.88 -6.00
CA GLU A 96 -17.58 -55.84 -6.89
C GLU A 96 -17.20 -54.56 -6.13
N TYR A 97 -18.03 -54.17 -5.17
CA TYR A 97 -17.81 -52.95 -4.37
C TYR A 97 -17.02 -53.16 -3.08
N TYR A 98 -17.14 -54.33 -2.43
CA TYR A 98 -16.57 -54.57 -1.08
C TYR A 98 -15.71 -55.84 -0.98
N GLY A 99 -15.58 -56.62 -2.06
CA GLY A 99 -14.94 -57.93 -2.02
C GLY A 99 -13.44 -57.95 -1.69
N THR A 100 -12.74 -56.84 -1.91
CA THR A 100 -11.34 -56.69 -1.50
C THR A 100 -11.14 -55.36 -0.78
N ALA A 101 -10.09 -55.27 0.04
CA ALA A 101 -9.75 -54.04 0.76
C ALA A 101 -9.65 -52.81 -0.17
N LEU A 102 -9.04 -52.96 -1.35
CA LEU A 102 -8.88 -51.86 -2.31
C LEU A 102 -10.23 -51.44 -2.92
N LYS A 103 -11.06 -52.40 -3.31
CA LYS A 103 -12.41 -52.14 -3.84
C LYS A 103 -13.29 -51.45 -2.79
N ALA A 104 -13.30 -51.97 -1.58
CA ALA A 104 -14.05 -51.41 -0.46
C ALA A 104 -13.58 -49.99 -0.12
N THR A 105 -12.26 -49.76 -0.11
CA THR A 105 -11.68 -48.42 0.10
C THR A 105 -12.10 -47.46 -1.01
N TYR A 106 -12.11 -47.90 -2.27
CA TYR A 106 -12.57 -47.09 -3.39
C TYR A 106 -14.07 -46.76 -3.30
N SER A 107 -14.92 -47.71 -2.91
CA SER A 107 -16.34 -47.48 -2.65
C SER A 107 -16.57 -46.46 -1.52
N VAL A 108 -15.80 -46.55 -0.44
CA VAL A 108 -15.83 -45.57 0.66
C VAL A 108 -15.34 -44.20 0.19
N PHE A 109 -14.33 -44.14 -0.68
CA PHE A 109 -13.88 -42.90 -1.31
C PHE A 109 -14.98 -42.27 -2.17
N GLU A 110 -15.65 -43.05 -3.04
CA GLU A 110 -16.78 -42.57 -3.85
C GLU A 110 -17.91 -42.03 -2.96
N ALA A 111 -18.26 -42.75 -1.90
CA ALA A 111 -19.25 -42.33 -0.92
C ALA A 111 -18.91 -40.96 -0.29
N THR A 112 -17.62 -40.73 0.00
CA THR A 112 -17.14 -39.54 0.71
C THR A 112 -17.12 -38.29 -0.17
N PHE A 113 -16.65 -38.39 -1.42
CA PHE A 113 -16.42 -37.23 -2.27
C PHE A 113 -17.54 -36.96 -3.28
N SER A 114 -18.21 -38.01 -3.77
CA SER A 114 -19.24 -37.86 -4.82
C SER A 114 -20.66 -37.80 -4.26
N GLY A 115 -20.83 -38.11 -2.97
CA GLY A 115 -22.16 -38.20 -2.35
C GLY A 115 -22.98 -39.40 -2.85
N SER A 116 -22.37 -40.34 -3.58
CA SER A 116 -23.01 -41.55 -4.10
C SER A 116 -23.27 -42.63 -3.02
N TRP A 117 -23.02 -42.32 -1.74
CA TRP A 117 -23.18 -43.24 -0.62
C TRP A 117 -24.56 -43.95 -0.57
N PRO A 118 -25.70 -43.35 -0.97
CA PRO A 118 -26.97 -44.09 -0.94
C PRO A 118 -27.01 -45.25 -1.93
N LEU A 119 -26.32 -45.15 -3.07
CA LEU A 119 -26.25 -46.23 -4.07
C LEU A 119 -25.42 -47.41 -3.55
N LEU A 120 -24.40 -47.10 -2.75
CA LEU A 120 -23.49 -48.05 -2.13
C LEU A 120 -24.08 -48.68 -0.85
N ALA A 121 -24.93 -47.94 -0.13
CA ALA A 121 -25.55 -48.40 1.10
C ALA A 121 -26.88 -49.15 0.89
N ARG A 122 -27.71 -48.75 -0.07
CA ARG A 122 -29.10 -49.23 -0.20
C ARG A 122 -29.20 -50.75 -0.38
N ASN A 123 -28.36 -51.32 -1.24
CA ASN A 123 -28.38 -52.76 -1.49
C ASN A 123 -27.87 -53.54 -0.26
N LEU A 124 -26.91 -53.00 0.49
CA LEU A 124 -26.46 -53.59 1.75
C LEU A 124 -27.57 -53.60 2.82
N ILE A 125 -28.29 -52.48 2.95
CA ILE A 125 -29.36 -52.32 3.95
C ILE A 125 -30.53 -53.26 3.63
N ARG A 126 -30.93 -53.36 2.36
CA ARG A 126 -32.11 -54.13 1.97
C ARG A 126 -31.83 -55.63 1.86
N ASP A 127 -30.68 -55.99 1.30
CA ASP A 127 -30.42 -57.36 0.88
C ASP A 127 -29.42 -58.12 1.78
N VAL A 128 -28.63 -57.43 2.62
CA VAL A 128 -27.68 -58.07 3.55
C VAL A 128 -28.18 -57.97 5.00
N SER A 129 -28.31 -56.75 5.53
CA SER A 129 -28.78 -56.51 6.90
C SER A 129 -29.16 -55.05 7.12
N GLU A 130 -30.28 -54.80 7.79
CA GLU A 130 -30.76 -53.45 8.10
C GLU A 130 -29.78 -52.67 9.01
N TRP A 131 -28.95 -53.37 9.79
CA TRP A 131 -27.95 -52.77 10.69
C TRP A 131 -26.90 -51.93 9.95
N TYR A 132 -26.65 -52.19 8.65
CA TYR A 132 -25.78 -51.36 7.84
C TYR A 132 -26.29 -49.92 7.68
N CYS A 133 -27.58 -49.66 7.94
CA CYS A 133 -28.15 -48.31 7.92
C CYS A 133 -27.48 -47.43 8.99
N ILE A 134 -27.32 -47.96 10.20
CA ILE A 134 -26.68 -47.24 11.31
C ILE A 134 -25.21 -46.95 10.98
N PHE A 135 -24.50 -47.92 10.42
CA PHE A 135 -23.12 -47.75 9.99
C PHE A 135 -22.97 -46.61 8.96
N TRP A 136 -23.75 -46.62 7.88
CA TRP A 136 -23.65 -45.62 6.81
C TRP A 136 -24.09 -44.22 7.26
N ILE A 137 -25.12 -44.12 8.10
CA ILE A 137 -25.53 -42.84 8.69
C ILE A 137 -24.42 -42.29 9.60
N ALA A 138 -23.88 -43.12 10.50
CA ALA A 138 -22.79 -42.71 11.38
C ALA A 138 -21.55 -42.29 10.59
N TYR A 139 -21.17 -43.06 9.57
CA TYR A 139 -20.09 -42.71 8.66
C TYR A 139 -20.32 -41.35 7.99
N GLN A 140 -21.51 -41.10 7.46
CA GLN A 140 -21.81 -39.87 6.76
C GLN A 140 -21.84 -38.65 7.69
N VAL A 141 -22.30 -38.81 8.94
CA VAL A 141 -22.28 -37.73 9.95
C VAL A 141 -20.85 -37.42 10.38
N VAL A 142 -20.03 -38.44 10.67
CA VAL A 142 -18.67 -38.23 11.16
C VAL A 142 -17.73 -37.80 10.03
N ILE A 143 -17.63 -38.59 8.97
CA ILE A 143 -16.68 -38.34 7.88
C ILE A 143 -17.23 -37.32 6.89
N GLY A 144 -18.43 -37.58 6.36
CA GLY A 144 -19.04 -36.76 5.33
C GLY A 144 -19.39 -35.34 5.78
N PHE A 145 -19.83 -35.17 7.03
CA PHE A 145 -20.18 -33.85 7.56
C PHE A 145 -19.08 -33.28 8.46
N ALA A 146 -18.69 -33.93 9.57
CA ALA A 146 -17.76 -33.31 10.51
C ALA A 146 -16.33 -33.18 9.94
N VAL A 147 -15.72 -34.28 9.49
CA VAL A 147 -14.32 -34.26 9.00
C VAL A 147 -14.17 -33.41 7.75
N MET A 148 -15.03 -33.58 6.74
CA MET A 148 -14.95 -32.76 5.51
C MET A 148 -15.12 -31.26 5.78
N ARG A 149 -16.00 -30.87 6.72
CA ARG A 149 -16.17 -29.46 7.10
C ARG A 149 -14.97 -28.93 7.86
N VAL A 150 -14.36 -29.73 8.74
CA VAL A 150 -13.13 -29.36 9.45
C VAL A 150 -11.98 -29.16 8.46
N ILE A 151 -11.80 -30.06 7.49
CA ILE A 151 -10.77 -29.93 6.45
C ILE A 151 -10.97 -28.64 5.63
N GLY A 152 -12.22 -28.35 5.22
CA GLY A 152 -12.56 -27.11 4.53
C GLY A 152 -12.27 -25.85 5.37
N ALA A 153 -12.60 -25.89 6.67
CA ALA A 153 -12.33 -24.78 7.59
C ALA A 153 -10.82 -24.57 7.82
N LEU A 154 -10.04 -25.65 7.95
CA LEU A 154 -8.59 -25.58 8.08
C LEU A 154 -7.94 -24.95 6.84
N PHE A 155 -8.40 -25.35 5.64
CA PHE A 155 -7.92 -24.76 4.39
C PHE A 155 -8.24 -23.26 4.30
N LEU A 156 -9.46 -22.86 4.69
CA LEU A 156 -9.86 -21.45 4.70
C LEU A 156 -9.01 -20.64 5.70
N ASN A 157 -8.80 -21.17 6.91
CA ASN A 157 -8.01 -20.51 7.94
C ASN A 157 -6.56 -20.30 7.49
N GLU A 158 -5.97 -21.31 6.83
CA GLU A 158 -4.62 -21.20 6.29
C GLU A 158 -4.53 -20.20 5.13
N THR A 159 -5.56 -20.15 4.28
CA THR A 159 -5.65 -19.15 3.20
C THR A 159 -5.70 -17.73 3.76
N ILE A 160 -6.50 -17.50 4.81
CA ILE A 160 -6.59 -16.20 5.49
C ILE A 160 -5.26 -15.84 6.15
N ARG A 161 -4.60 -16.78 6.83
CA ARG A 161 -3.26 -16.57 7.41
C ARG A 161 -2.22 -16.22 6.37
N ALA A 162 -2.19 -16.96 5.26
CA ALA A 162 -1.26 -16.71 4.18
C ALA A 162 -1.48 -15.32 3.55
N ALA A 163 -2.74 -14.91 3.34
CA ALA A 163 -3.07 -13.56 2.86
C ALA A 163 -2.67 -12.45 3.87
N ASN A 164 -2.80 -12.70 5.17
CA ASN A 164 -2.40 -11.73 6.20
C ASN A 164 -0.89 -11.69 6.45
N SER A 165 -0.17 -12.79 6.19
CA SER A 165 1.29 -12.84 6.37
C SER A 165 2.03 -11.86 5.46
N ASP A 166 1.45 -11.54 4.30
CA ASP A 166 2.00 -10.50 3.41
C ASP A 166 1.82 -9.10 4.01
N GLY A 167 0.72 -8.86 4.74
CA GLY A 167 0.48 -7.62 5.48
C GLY A 167 1.45 -7.46 6.66
N GLU A 168 1.65 -8.50 7.47
CA GLU A 168 2.57 -8.48 8.60
C GLU A 168 4.03 -8.33 8.15
N ALA A 169 4.43 -9.03 7.09
CA ALA A 169 5.77 -8.89 6.52
C ALA A 169 6.03 -7.48 5.99
N GLU A 170 5.04 -6.86 5.35
CA GLU A 170 5.15 -5.48 4.87
C GLU A 170 5.20 -4.46 6.01
N VAL A 171 4.40 -4.65 7.06
CA VAL A 171 4.45 -3.80 8.28
C VAL A 171 5.82 -3.90 8.94
N LEU A 172 6.35 -5.13 9.12
CA LEU A 172 7.67 -5.34 9.70
C LEU A 172 8.78 -4.74 8.85
N ARG A 173 8.66 -4.82 7.52
CA ARG A 173 9.61 -4.21 6.59
C ARG A 173 9.64 -2.69 6.75
N LYS A 174 8.48 -2.05 6.78
CA LYS A 174 8.35 -0.60 7.02
C LYS A 174 8.90 -0.17 8.38
N MET A 175 8.66 -0.95 9.43
CA MET A 175 9.22 -0.68 10.76
C MET A 175 10.75 -0.75 10.74
N LYS A 176 11.34 -1.79 10.13
CA LYS A 176 12.80 -1.92 10.00
C LYS A 176 13.41 -0.80 9.17
N GLU A 177 12.75 -0.37 8.09
CA GLU A 177 13.20 0.77 7.29
C GLU A 177 13.20 2.07 8.10
N LYS A 178 12.18 2.29 8.94
CA LYS A 178 12.11 3.45 9.85
C LYS A 178 13.18 3.40 10.94
N GLU A 179 13.43 2.23 11.51
CA GLU A 179 14.47 2.04 12.54
C GLU A 179 15.88 2.24 11.96
N ALA A 180 16.18 1.60 10.83
CA ALA A 180 17.45 1.78 10.12
C ALA A 180 17.66 3.23 9.69
N PHE A 181 16.59 3.93 9.31
CA PHE A 181 16.64 5.37 9.05
C PHE A 181 16.97 6.17 10.32
N SER A 182 16.29 5.90 11.43
CA SER A 182 16.51 6.61 12.69
C SER A 182 17.94 6.41 13.21
N GLN A 183 18.50 5.20 13.05
CA GLN A 183 19.90 4.91 13.38
C GLN A 183 20.88 5.70 12.51
N LYS A 184 20.63 5.78 11.21
CA LYS A 184 21.46 6.58 10.29
C LYS A 184 21.41 8.08 10.64
N VAL A 185 20.22 8.58 10.99
CA VAL A 185 20.01 9.96 11.43
C VAL A 185 20.77 10.24 12.73
N TYR A 186 20.72 9.31 13.68
CA TYR A 186 21.47 9.42 14.93
C TYR A 186 22.98 9.45 14.72
N GLN A 187 23.51 8.57 13.86
CA GLN A 187 24.94 8.55 13.51
C GLN A 187 25.39 9.87 12.87
N PHE A 188 24.57 10.43 11.99
CA PHE A 188 24.83 11.74 11.40
C PHE A 188 24.83 12.85 12.44
N PHE A 189 23.77 12.92 13.26
CA PHE A 189 23.63 13.96 14.28
C PHE A 189 24.82 13.97 15.23
N THR A 190 25.25 12.79 15.68
CA THR A 190 26.41 12.65 16.58
C THR A 190 27.73 13.02 15.90
N ALA A 191 27.84 12.85 14.58
CA ALA A 191 29.04 13.23 13.83
C ALA A 191 29.09 14.74 13.54
N ALA A 192 27.93 15.38 13.41
CA ALA A 192 27.81 16.82 13.18
C ALA A 192 27.89 17.64 14.48
N ASP A 193 27.45 17.08 15.61
CA ASP A 193 27.51 17.70 16.94
C ASP A 193 28.96 17.66 17.48
N ALA A 194 29.77 18.63 17.03
CA ALA A 194 31.17 18.76 17.42
C ALA A 194 31.33 19.28 18.86
N SER A 195 30.39 20.08 19.34
CA SER A 195 30.38 20.61 20.71
C SER A 195 29.93 19.59 21.75
N GLY A 196 29.15 18.58 21.35
CA GLY A 196 28.63 17.51 22.21
C GLY A 196 27.51 17.96 23.14
N ASP A 197 26.81 19.05 22.81
CA ASP A 197 25.75 19.62 23.64
C ASP A 197 24.35 19.03 23.34
N GLY A 198 24.27 18.12 22.36
CA GLY A 198 23.03 17.48 21.93
C GLY A 198 22.15 18.36 21.05
N ARG A 199 22.69 19.46 20.51
CA ARG A 199 22.07 20.37 19.55
C ARG A 199 23.02 20.56 18.35
N LEU A 200 22.49 21.10 17.27
CA LEU A 200 23.27 21.49 16.10
C LEU A 200 23.05 22.96 15.83
N SER A 201 24.13 23.72 15.95
CA SER A 201 24.17 25.11 15.53
C SER A 201 24.31 25.22 14.01
N TYR A 202 24.00 26.40 13.46
CA TYR A 202 24.17 26.65 12.01
C TYR A 202 25.62 26.40 11.55
N GLU A 203 26.59 26.80 12.36
CA GLU A 203 28.03 26.67 12.06
C GLU A 203 28.48 25.20 12.06
N GLU A 204 27.98 24.39 13.01
CA GLU A 204 28.24 22.95 13.07
C GLU A 204 27.61 22.22 11.88
N LEU A 205 26.36 22.55 11.54
CA LEU A 205 25.70 21.96 10.38
C LEU A 205 26.40 22.36 9.07
N GLU A 206 26.78 23.63 8.90
CA GLU A 206 27.51 24.11 7.71
C GLU A 206 28.87 23.43 7.58
N THR A 207 29.60 23.23 8.67
CA THR A 207 30.87 22.51 8.69
C THR A 207 30.68 21.03 8.37
N ALA A 208 29.68 20.38 8.95
CA ALA A 208 29.35 18.99 8.68
C ALA A 208 29.00 18.79 7.19
N LEU A 209 28.25 19.71 6.57
CA LEU A 209 27.88 19.66 5.15
C LEU A 209 29.07 19.73 4.19
N GLN A 210 30.21 20.28 4.61
CA GLN A 210 31.43 20.30 3.81
C GLN A 210 32.21 18.99 3.86
N GLU A 211 31.89 18.08 4.80
CA GLU A 211 32.50 16.76 4.81
C GLU A 211 31.92 15.88 3.67
N PRO A 212 32.78 15.24 2.86
CA PRO A 212 32.35 14.38 1.75
C PRO A 212 31.44 13.22 2.18
N GLY A 213 31.59 12.75 3.43
CA GLY A 213 30.75 11.70 4.00
C GLY A 213 29.30 12.14 4.26
N VAL A 214 29.10 13.42 4.59
CA VAL A 214 27.80 14.01 4.91
C VAL A 214 27.01 14.34 3.65
N GLU A 215 27.66 14.86 2.62
CA GLU A 215 27.01 15.10 1.32
C GLU A 215 26.46 13.79 0.72
N ALA A 216 27.25 12.70 0.82
CA ALA A 216 26.82 11.37 0.39
C ALA A 216 25.63 10.85 1.22
N TRP A 217 25.57 11.19 2.50
CA TRP A 217 24.49 10.81 3.39
C TRP A 217 23.19 11.55 3.09
N LEU A 218 23.24 12.86 2.84
CA LEU A 218 22.08 13.65 2.40
C LEU A 218 21.54 13.18 1.04
N LYS A 219 22.41 12.84 0.10
CA LYS A 219 22.01 12.20 -1.15
C LYS A 219 21.34 10.84 -0.91
N ALA A 220 21.82 10.07 0.06
CA ALA A 220 21.18 8.82 0.48
C ALA A 220 19.82 9.01 1.18
N LEU A 221 19.53 10.22 1.64
CA LEU A 221 18.23 10.67 2.13
C LEU A 221 17.35 11.29 1.04
N GLU A 222 17.79 11.29 -0.22
CA GLU A 222 17.14 11.96 -1.35
C GLU A 222 17.01 13.49 -1.16
N LEU A 223 17.90 14.08 -0.34
CA LEU A 223 17.98 15.51 -0.12
C LEU A 223 19.07 16.10 -1.01
N GLU A 224 18.66 16.72 -2.12
CA GLU A 224 19.53 17.57 -2.94
C GLU A 224 19.47 18.99 -2.39
N ILE A 225 20.48 19.37 -1.61
CA ILE A 225 20.50 20.67 -0.94
C ILE A 225 21.66 21.47 -1.51
N HIS A 226 21.32 22.58 -2.15
CA HIS A 226 22.28 23.55 -2.66
C HIS A 226 22.66 24.62 -1.63
N GLU A 227 21.95 24.72 -0.50
CA GLU A 227 22.14 25.76 0.52
C GLU A 227 21.98 25.21 1.95
N ALA A 228 23.07 25.22 2.73
CA ALA A 228 23.10 24.82 4.15
C ALA A 228 22.09 25.60 5.00
N TYR A 229 21.95 26.90 4.73
CA TYR A 229 21.03 27.80 5.40
C TYR A 229 19.56 27.40 5.23
N THR A 230 19.19 26.99 4.03
CA THR A 230 17.81 26.55 3.74
C THR A 230 17.50 25.24 4.44
N LEU A 231 18.47 24.32 4.52
CA LEU A 231 18.33 23.08 5.30
C LEU A 231 18.20 23.35 6.79
N PHE A 232 19.03 24.24 7.34
CA PHE A 232 18.98 24.59 8.76
C PHE A 232 17.59 25.11 9.15
N ASN A 233 17.06 26.08 8.40
CA ASN A 233 15.70 26.61 8.61
C ASN A 233 14.58 25.58 8.37
N LEU A 234 14.85 24.50 7.62
CA LEU A 234 13.92 23.41 7.38
C LEU A 234 13.89 22.40 8.55
N LEU A 235 14.99 22.31 9.30
CA LEU A 235 15.18 21.41 10.43
C LEU A 235 14.79 22.08 11.74
N ASP A 236 15.09 23.37 11.89
CA ASP A 236 14.73 24.26 13.00
C ASP A 236 13.23 24.61 12.94
N ASP A 237 12.40 23.71 13.47
CA ASP A 237 10.93 23.85 13.45
C ASP A 237 10.44 24.92 14.45
N ASP A 238 11.15 25.16 15.56
CA ASP A 238 10.77 26.12 16.61
C ASP A 238 11.41 27.51 16.47
N ARG A 239 12.42 27.64 15.58
CA ARG A 239 13.16 28.84 15.25
C ARG A 239 13.97 29.40 16.41
N ASP A 240 14.47 28.53 17.28
CA ASP A 240 15.34 28.92 18.39
C ASP A 240 16.80 29.17 17.94
N GLY A 241 17.13 28.83 16.69
CA GLY A 241 18.45 29.01 16.11
C GLY A 241 19.41 27.85 16.38
N GLU A 242 18.91 26.77 16.96
CA GLU A 242 19.58 25.50 17.22
C GLU A 242 18.68 24.35 16.70
N VAL A 243 19.25 23.18 16.42
CA VAL A 243 18.45 22.01 16.03
C VAL A 243 18.68 20.87 16.99
N SER A 244 17.67 20.51 17.78
CA SER A 244 17.75 19.34 18.65
C SER A 244 17.69 18.03 17.86
N TYR A 245 18.15 16.93 18.47
CA TYR A 245 18.04 15.60 17.85
C TYR A 245 16.59 15.22 17.50
N GLU A 246 15.62 15.57 18.36
CA GLU A 246 14.21 15.26 18.14
C GLU A 246 13.64 16.02 16.94
N GLU A 247 13.99 17.30 16.80
CA GLU A 247 13.64 18.13 15.64
C GLU A 247 14.30 17.62 14.37
N PHE A 248 15.60 17.31 14.45
CA PHE A 248 16.34 16.77 13.31
C PHE A 248 15.71 15.45 12.82
N LEU A 249 15.40 14.51 13.72
CA LEU A 249 14.78 13.24 13.38
C LEU A 249 13.36 13.42 12.83
N HIS A 250 12.56 14.27 13.46
CA HIS A 250 11.19 14.56 13.03
C HIS A 250 11.16 15.20 11.64
N SER A 251 11.99 16.22 11.42
CA SER A 251 12.14 16.92 10.15
C SER A 251 12.72 16.00 9.08
N ALA A 252 13.74 15.20 9.36
CA ALA A 252 14.29 14.22 8.42
C ALA A 252 13.26 13.15 8.00
N LEU A 253 12.45 12.65 8.95
CA LEU A 253 11.34 11.72 8.65
C LEU A 253 10.26 12.38 7.77
N ARG A 254 9.94 13.65 8.04
CA ARG A 254 8.98 14.45 7.27
C ARG A 254 9.44 14.66 5.83
N LEU A 255 10.72 14.97 5.65
CA LEU A 255 11.32 15.22 4.33
C LEU A 255 11.39 13.92 3.49
N LYS A 256 11.84 12.79 4.07
CA LYS A 256 11.90 11.50 3.35
C LYS A 256 10.53 10.94 2.95
N GLY A 257 9.50 11.18 3.77
CA GLY A 257 8.20 10.54 3.61
C GLY A 257 7.26 11.18 2.58
N ASN A 258 7.55 12.40 2.13
CA ASN A 258 6.59 13.17 1.34
C ASN A 258 7.33 14.20 0.47
N ALA A 259 7.64 13.85 -0.79
CA ALA A 259 8.24 14.80 -1.74
C ALA A 259 7.45 16.13 -1.83
N ARG A 260 6.13 16.08 -1.65
CA ARG A 260 5.26 17.27 -1.58
C ARG A 260 5.46 18.13 -0.34
N ALA A 261 5.91 17.58 0.78
CA ALA A 261 6.19 18.35 1.99
C ALA A 261 7.44 19.20 1.80
N ILE A 262 8.47 18.68 1.14
CA ILE A 262 9.68 19.44 0.80
C ILE A 262 9.31 20.64 -0.09
N ASP A 263 8.57 20.41 -1.18
CA ASP A 263 8.11 21.46 -2.07
C ASP A 263 7.24 22.49 -1.34
N SER A 264 6.33 22.03 -0.47
CA SER A 264 5.46 22.93 0.29
C SER A 264 6.23 23.77 1.29
N ILE A 265 7.26 23.23 1.95
CA ILE A 265 8.07 24.00 2.91
C ILE A 265 9.01 24.96 2.17
N MET A 266 9.60 24.57 1.03
CA MET A 266 10.33 25.51 0.16
C MET A 266 9.44 26.66 -0.29
N ILE A 267 8.19 26.39 -0.69
CA ILE A 267 7.23 27.44 -1.06
C ILE A 267 6.93 28.35 0.15
N MET A 268 6.74 27.79 1.35
CA MET A 268 6.51 28.58 2.56
C MET A 268 7.70 29.48 2.92
N HIS A 269 8.92 28.96 2.80
CA HIS A 269 10.13 29.74 3.02
C HIS A 269 10.27 30.89 2.01
N GLU A 270 10.03 30.61 0.73
CA GLU A 270 10.08 31.63 -0.32
C GLU A 270 8.97 32.68 -0.12
N GLN A 271 7.78 32.28 0.34
CA GLN A 271 6.72 33.22 0.72
C GLN A 271 7.10 34.12 1.90
N ALA A 272 7.76 33.58 2.93
CA ALA A 272 8.22 34.37 4.07
C ALA A 272 9.27 35.40 3.65
N LYS A 273 10.24 34.99 2.81
CA LYS A 273 11.27 35.85 2.23
C LYS A 273 10.68 36.97 1.38
N ILE A 274 9.72 36.64 0.51
CA ILE A 274 8.95 37.63 -0.27
C ILE A 274 8.22 38.60 0.67
N GLY A 275 7.64 38.10 1.76
CA GLY A 275 6.98 38.92 2.78
C GLY A 275 7.91 39.96 3.41
N ASP A 276 9.15 39.59 3.70
CA ASP A 276 10.13 40.52 4.29
C ASP A 276 10.68 41.52 3.28
N GLU A 277 10.90 41.12 2.03
CA GLU A 277 11.25 42.08 0.96
C GLU A 277 10.11 43.08 0.70
N ILE A 278 8.85 42.66 0.76
CA ILE A 278 7.70 43.57 0.69
C ILE A 278 7.70 44.56 1.86
N LYS A 279 8.03 44.12 3.09
CA LYS A 279 8.15 45.03 4.24
C LYS A 279 9.27 46.06 4.03
N LYS A 280 10.44 45.64 3.54
CA LYS A 280 11.55 46.55 3.20
C LYS A 280 11.13 47.56 2.14
N LEU A 281 10.49 47.10 1.06
CA LEU A 281 10.00 47.97 -0.02
C LEU A 281 8.98 48.99 0.50
N ARG A 282 8.03 48.54 1.33
CA ARG A 282 7.05 49.42 1.98
C ARG A 282 7.75 50.50 2.79
N ASN A 283 8.76 50.14 3.59
CA ASN A 283 9.48 51.10 4.42
C ASN A 283 10.25 52.11 3.56
N MET A 284 10.89 51.68 2.46
CA MET A 284 11.54 52.60 1.51
C MET A 284 10.55 53.58 0.87
N VAL A 285 9.37 53.10 0.46
CA VAL A 285 8.32 53.96 -0.12
C VAL A 285 7.80 54.96 0.91
N VAL A 286 7.54 54.53 2.14
CA VAL A 286 7.10 55.44 3.21
C VAL A 286 8.16 56.51 3.48
N ASN A 287 9.43 56.13 3.51
CA ASN A 287 10.54 57.06 3.72
C ASN A 287 10.68 58.06 2.56
N SER A 288 10.53 57.62 1.30
CA SER A 288 10.61 58.52 0.14
C SER A 288 9.46 59.51 0.09
N PHE A 289 8.24 59.10 0.46
CA PHE A 289 7.11 60.03 0.62
C PHE A 289 7.33 61.02 1.77
N ALA A 290 7.91 60.58 2.88
CA ALA A 290 8.27 61.46 3.99
C ALA A 290 9.31 62.51 3.55
N GLU A 291 10.33 62.12 2.79
CA GLU A 291 11.31 63.06 2.23
C GLU A 291 10.69 64.02 1.21
N ALA A 292 9.86 63.53 0.29
CA ALA A 292 9.15 64.36 -0.67
C ALA A 292 8.25 65.39 0.03
N SER A 293 7.61 65.02 1.15
CA SER A 293 6.80 65.93 1.95
C SER A 293 7.64 67.04 2.59
N LYS A 294 8.84 66.73 3.11
CA LYS A 294 9.77 67.71 3.68
C LYS A 294 10.30 68.67 2.62
N ILE A 295 10.60 68.18 1.41
CA ILE A 295 11.02 69.02 0.28
C ILE A 295 9.88 69.96 -0.11
N ARG A 296 8.65 69.46 -0.20
CA ARG A 296 7.46 70.29 -0.48
C ARG A 296 7.26 71.38 0.56
N GLU A 297 7.40 71.03 1.84
CA GLU A 297 7.25 71.99 2.95
C GLU A 297 8.32 73.09 2.89
N ARG A 298 9.58 72.75 2.58
CA ARG A 298 10.66 73.73 2.36
C ARG A 298 10.43 74.63 1.14
N ILE A 299 9.90 74.11 0.04
CA ILE A 299 9.55 74.91 -1.14
C ILE A 299 8.41 75.88 -0.83
N GLN A 300 7.41 75.43 -0.06
CA GLN A 300 6.28 76.27 0.38
C GLN A 300 6.76 77.42 1.27
N THR A 301 7.62 77.13 2.26
CA THR A 301 8.19 78.18 3.14
C THR A 301 9.07 79.16 2.38
N ALA A 302 9.88 78.66 1.43
CA ALA A 302 10.70 79.51 0.56
C ALA A 302 9.84 80.44 -0.31
N ALA A 303 8.78 79.92 -0.93
CA ALA A 303 7.85 80.70 -1.74
C ALA A 303 7.11 81.78 -0.91
N GLU A 304 6.69 81.45 0.31
CA GLU A 304 6.04 82.40 1.22
C GLU A 304 7.01 83.50 1.69
N SER A 305 8.27 83.17 1.96
CA SER A 305 9.30 84.17 2.30
C SER A 305 9.69 85.09 1.12
N GLN A 306 9.53 84.64 -0.13
CA GLN A 306 9.81 85.43 -1.34
C GLN A 306 8.65 86.37 -1.71
N ILE A 307 7.42 86.04 -1.34
CA ILE A 307 6.22 86.89 -1.51
C ILE A 307 6.24 88.07 -0.52
N VAL A 308 6.78 87.89 0.70
CA VAL A 308 6.90 88.98 1.69
C VAL A 308 7.98 90.01 1.28
N ALA A 309 8.93 89.64 0.43
CA ALA A 309 10.03 90.52 0.01
C ALA A 309 9.74 91.40 -1.22
N ASN A 310 8.64 91.19 -1.95
CA ASN A 310 8.34 92.01 -3.14
C ASN A 310 6.83 92.35 -3.26
N PRO A 311 6.40 93.54 -2.81
CA PRO A 311 4.99 93.94 -2.86
C PRO A 311 4.49 94.37 -4.25
N PHE A 312 5.34 94.33 -5.29
CA PHE A 312 4.99 94.78 -6.65
C PHE A 312 5.36 93.72 -7.68
N ALA A 313 4.53 92.68 -7.82
CA ALA A 313 4.52 91.83 -9.00
C ALA A 313 3.06 91.54 -9.40
N HIS A 314 2.38 92.58 -9.88
CA HIS A 314 1.17 92.40 -10.66
C HIS A 314 1.54 92.06 -12.12
N SER A 315 0.75 91.15 -12.69
CA SER A 315 0.62 90.82 -14.11
C SER A 315 1.77 90.07 -14.80
N THR A 316 1.63 88.75 -14.90
CA THR A 316 1.94 88.01 -16.14
C THR A 316 1.17 86.67 -16.22
N GLU A 317 0.35 86.57 -17.27
CA GLU A 317 -0.13 85.41 -18.03
C GLU A 317 -0.49 84.07 -17.32
N ARG A 318 -1.78 83.73 -17.41
CA ARG A 318 -2.25 82.32 -17.33
C ARG A 318 -1.79 81.55 -18.57
N ARG A 319 -0.71 80.78 -18.44
CA ARG A 319 -0.46 79.58 -19.25
C ARG A 319 -0.66 78.36 -18.35
N GLY A 320 -1.51 77.43 -18.79
CA GLY A 320 -1.81 76.21 -18.05
C GLY A 320 -0.55 75.43 -17.72
N SER A 321 -0.33 75.17 -16.42
CA SER A 321 0.68 74.23 -15.95
C SER A 321 0.19 72.80 -16.20
N PRO A 322 0.99 71.92 -16.82
CA PRO A 322 0.62 70.53 -17.05
C PRO A 322 0.60 69.67 -15.77
N PHE A 323 0.91 70.26 -14.61
CA PHE A 323 1.00 69.56 -13.32
C PHE A 323 -0.16 69.88 -12.36
N GLY A 324 -1.14 70.70 -12.77
CA GLY A 324 -2.30 71.04 -11.94
C GLY A 324 -3.11 69.83 -11.47
N ASP A 325 -3.08 68.74 -12.23
CA ASP A 325 -3.87 67.54 -11.96
C ASP A 325 -3.20 66.52 -11.02
N LEU A 326 -1.98 66.78 -10.54
CA LEU A 326 -1.26 65.83 -9.68
C LEU A 326 -1.46 66.05 -8.18
N LEU A 327 -2.18 67.11 -7.77
CA LEU A 327 -2.42 67.46 -6.36
C LEU A 327 -3.91 67.26 -6.01
N LEU A 328 -4.36 66.01 -6.02
CA LEU A 328 -5.68 65.68 -5.47
C LEU A 328 -5.63 65.82 -3.94
N SER A 329 -6.51 66.64 -3.38
CA SER A 329 -6.73 66.70 -1.94
C SER A 329 -7.23 65.35 -1.43
N PRO A 330 -7.05 65.02 -0.13
CA PRO A 330 -7.41 63.71 0.43
C PRO A 330 -8.88 63.31 0.19
N SER A 331 -9.79 64.29 0.04
CA SER A 331 -11.20 64.05 -0.30
C SER A 331 -11.40 63.61 -1.74
N ALA A 332 -10.63 64.17 -2.69
CA ALA A 332 -10.71 63.81 -4.11
C ALA A 332 -10.10 62.42 -4.39
N THR A 333 -9.06 62.03 -3.64
CA THR A 333 -8.48 60.67 -3.71
C THR A 333 -9.43 59.62 -3.13
N LYS A 334 -10.15 59.92 -2.03
CA LYS A 334 -11.21 59.07 -1.49
C LYS A 334 -12.36 58.86 -2.49
N ALA A 335 -12.76 59.92 -3.20
CA ALA A 335 -13.81 59.83 -4.21
C ALA A 335 -13.41 58.92 -5.38
N LYS A 336 -12.18 59.04 -5.90
CA LYS A 336 -11.68 58.15 -6.98
C LYS A 336 -11.52 56.70 -6.53
N LEU A 337 -11.10 56.45 -5.28
CA LEU A 337 -11.02 55.09 -4.71
C LEU A 337 -12.40 54.45 -4.51
N ALA A 338 -13.40 55.22 -4.09
CA ALA A 338 -14.78 54.76 -3.99
C ALA A 338 -15.36 54.41 -5.38
N GLN A 339 -15.04 55.22 -6.40
CA GLN A 339 -15.46 54.98 -7.78
C GLN A 339 -14.86 53.70 -8.37
N ARG A 340 -13.59 53.40 -8.06
CA ARG A 340 -12.95 52.13 -8.47
C ARG A 340 -13.52 50.90 -7.78
N ARG A 341 -13.83 50.99 -6.48
CA ARG A 341 -14.51 49.90 -5.75
C ARG A 341 -15.90 49.60 -6.32
N ALA A 342 -16.64 50.62 -6.77
CA ALA A 342 -17.94 50.43 -7.41
C ALA A 342 -17.82 49.72 -8.78
N SER A 343 -16.74 49.94 -9.54
CA SER A 343 -16.52 49.25 -10.81
C SER A 343 -16.09 47.78 -10.68
N GLU A 344 -15.36 47.41 -9.62
CA GLU A 344 -14.93 46.01 -9.43
C GLU A 344 -16.05 45.07 -8.96
N VAL A 345 -17.07 45.61 -8.25
CA VAL A 345 -18.21 44.82 -7.78
C VAL A 345 -19.11 44.34 -8.93
N HIS A 346 -19.04 44.95 -10.12
CA HIS A 346 -19.85 44.55 -11.28
C HIS A 346 -19.28 43.34 -12.06
N ILE A 347 -18.09 42.85 -11.73
CA ILE A 347 -17.40 41.78 -12.49
C ILE A 347 -17.59 40.38 -11.85
N ARG A 348 -18.17 40.27 -10.64
CA ARG A 348 -18.46 38.96 -10.02
C ARG A 348 -19.96 38.72 -9.88
N LYS A 349 -20.60 38.27 -10.96
CA LYS A 349 -21.83 37.44 -10.86
C LYS A 349 -21.42 35.96 -10.72
N PRO A 350 -22.06 35.17 -9.83
CA PRO A 350 -21.79 33.74 -9.71
C PRO A 350 -22.38 32.99 -10.91
N MET A 351 -21.55 32.12 -11.50
CA MET A 351 -21.94 31.17 -12.54
C MET A 351 -22.59 29.96 -11.84
N GLU A 352 -23.91 29.83 -11.94
CA GLU A 352 -24.63 28.62 -11.53
C GLU A 352 -24.28 27.49 -12.52
N LEU A 353 -23.79 26.36 -11.99
CA LEU A 353 -23.61 25.11 -12.73
C LEU A 353 -24.80 24.18 -12.46
N THR A 354 -25.59 23.95 -13.50
CA THR A 354 -26.33 22.70 -13.75
C THR A 354 -25.42 21.64 -14.34
#